data_AF-J1ZPS2-F1
#
_entry.id   AF-J1ZPS2-F1
#
_cell.length_a   1.000
_cell.length_b   1.000
_cell.length_c   1.000
_cell.angle_alpha   90.00
_cell.angle_beta   90.00
_cell.angle_gamma   90.00
#
_symmetry.space_group_name_H-M   'P 1'
#
loop_
_entity.id
_entity.type
_entity.pdbx_description
1 polymer ?
#
loop_
_entity_poly.entity_id
_entity_poly.type
_entity_poly.pdbx_seq_one_letter_code
_entity_poly.pdbx_strand_id
1 'polypeptide(L)'
;MPSLTNSPDTAPVTAAPTGLPTADEAVAHTLLNCLLREVSGPEHQTAVDDGRLLIRLPRRGVLLRVALRRTSLLGAHRFTGPVSEQTDGGWAEVGWRRLAEYAHAELSLRTGVHNEEFLAQIASSHQAVSAALASRVEGPAAEEHTAEDWQAAYVASEQSLLFGHRFHPTPKARTGDPAAWQSYAPETGAAFPLLLLAVRDELIAEESCADGATAVLDALHPDVPDGYRLLPVHPWQYELLRDHAGLQEALARDDIRDLGSGRTPFAATASVRTLYDGAAFLKFSLNVRITNCLRKNASYELSGAVALTRLLAPQLTDLATRFPGSAVLQEPAYRSLALPGADGRPATELLEGFGVIVREGLSQRLLPGTTPLLAAAVADEYPTGPAHVSR
;
A
#
# COMPACT_ATOMS: atom_id res chain seq x y z
N MET A 1 -28.08 -30.50 12.52
CA MET A 1 -27.53 -29.73 13.65
C MET A 1 -28.17 -28.35 13.63
N PRO A 2 -28.73 -27.88 14.74
CA PRO A 2 -29.48 -26.62 14.76
C PRO A 2 -28.56 -25.42 14.50
N SER A 3 -29.13 -24.38 13.89
CA SER A 3 -28.51 -23.08 13.60
C SER A 3 -27.93 -22.44 14.87
N LEU A 4 -26.70 -21.93 14.80
CA LEU A 4 -25.96 -21.27 15.90
C LEU A 4 -26.43 -19.82 16.18
N THR A 5 -27.70 -19.50 15.88
CA THR A 5 -28.19 -18.11 15.86
C THR A 5 -28.61 -17.53 17.22
N ASN A 6 -28.21 -18.13 18.34
CA ASN A 6 -28.42 -17.54 19.66
C ASN A 6 -27.12 -16.92 20.16
N SER A 7 -26.94 -15.61 19.93
CA SER A 7 -25.96 -14.81 20.68
C SER A 7 -26.56 -14.47 22.04
N PRO A 8 -25.97 -14.90 23.17
CA PRO A 8 -26.35 -14.37 24.48
C PRO A 8 -25.89 -12.90 24.59
N ASP A 9 -26.64 -12.11 25.36
CA ASP A 9 -26.32 -10.74 25.79
C ASP A 9 -24.92 -10.71 26.47
N THR A 10 -23.88 -10.60 25.67
CA THR A 10 -22.50 -10.50 26.16
C THR A 10 -22.09 -9.04 26.02
N ALA A 11 -21.92 -8.36 27.16
CA ALA A 11 -21.40 -6.99 27.17
C ALA A 11 -20.10 -6.92 26.34
N PRO A 12 -19.90 -5.89 25.51
CA PRO A 12 -18.73 -5.80 24.65
C PRO A 12 -17.45 -5.72 25.50
N VAL A 13 -16.68 -6.80 25.50
CA VAL A 13 -15.32 -6.81 26.06
C VAL A 13 -14.46 -5.89 25.21
N THR A 14 -13.78 -4.94 25.84
CA THR A 14 -12.76 -4.11 25.21
C THR A 14 -11.53 -4.11 26.11
N ALA A 15 -10.43 -4.68 25.63
CA ALA A 15 -9.14 -4.62 26.31
C ALA A 15 -8.09 -3.95 25.41
N ALA A 16 -7.16 -3.21 26.00
CA ALA A 16 -6.02 -2.63 25.29
C ALA A 16 -5.06 -3.75 24.80
N PRO A 17 -4.30 -3.54 23.70
CA PRO A 17 -3.23 -4.45 23.33
C PRO A 17 -2.18 -4.55 24.44
N THR A 18 -1.75 -5.76 24.80
CA THR A 18 -0.60 -5.97 25.71
C THR A 18 0.75 -5.84 25.01
N GLY A 19 0.74 -5.72 23.68
CA GLY A 19 1.91 -5.59 22.81
C GLY A 19 1.52 -5.66 21.33
N LEU A 20 2.52 -5.64 20.45
CA LEU A 20 2.34 -5.98 19.05
C LEU A 20 2.13 -7.51 18.91
N PRO A 21 1.31 -7.96 17.94
CA PRO A 21 1.15 -9.37 17.65
C PRO A 21 2.43 -9.92 17.01
N THR A 22 2.63 -11.24 17.13
CA THR A 22 3.60 -11.92 16.28
C THR A 22 3.18 -11.87 14.81
N ALA A 23 4.11 -12.10 13.88
CA ALA A 23 3.78 -12.19 12.46
C ALA A 23 2.76 -13.31 12.16
N ASP A 24 2.87 -14.43 12.88
CA ASP A 24 1.95 -15.57 12.80
C ASP A 24 0.53 -15.16 13.19
N GLU A 25 0.37 -14.48 14.33
CA GLU A 25 -0.93 -13.97 14.80
C GLU A 25 -1.48 -12.92 13.83
N ALA A 26 -0.67 -11.96 13.39
CA ALA A 26 -1.11 -10.90 12.49
C ALA A 26 -1.67 -11.45 11.17
N VAL A 27 -0.97 -12.42 10.56
CA VAL A 27 -1.42 -13.08 9.32
C VAL A 27 -2.66 -13.93 9.58
N ALA A 28 -2.69 -14.70 10.67
CA ALA A 28 -3.85 -15.52 11.02
C ALA A 28 -5.11 -14.66 11.26
N HIS A 29 -4.99 -13.59 12.05
CA HIS A 29 -6.07 -12.65 12.33
C HIS A 29 -6.57 -11.94 11.07
N THR A 30 -5.67 -11.61 10.15
CA THR A 30 -6.02 -11.02 8.84
C THR A 30 -6.83 -12.00 7.99
N LEU A 31 -6.43 -13.28 7.93
CA LEU A 31 -7.21 -14.31 7.24
C LEU A 31 -8.58 -14.52 7.87
N LEU A 32 -8.67 -14.55 9.22
CA LEU A 32 -9.95 -14.64 9.92
C LEU A 32 -10.86 -13.45 9.64
N ASN A 33 -10.33 -12.23 9.58
CA ASN A 33 -11.10 -11.04 9.21
C ASN A 33 -11.70 -11.18 7.80
N CYS A 34 -10.94 -11.70 6.83
CA CYS A 34 -11.42 -11.93 5.47
C CYS A 34 -12.52 -13.00 5.43
N LEU A 35 -12.27 -14.15 6.06
CA LEU A 35 -13.25 -15.24 6.16
C LEU A 35 -14.54 -14.79 6.84
N LEU A 36 -14.42 -14.08 7.97
CA LEU A 36 -15.56 -13.53 8.70
C LEU A 36 -16.37 -12.55 7.83
N ARG A 37 -15.69 -11.62 7.15
CA ARG A 37 -16.36 -10.57 6.39
C ARG A 37 -17.02 -11.09 5.11
N GLU A 38 -16.41 -12.05 4.42
CA GLU A 38 -16.80 -12.41 3.05
C GLU A 38 -17.40 -13.81 2.91
N VAL A 39 -17.18 -14.69 3.88
CA VAL A 39 -17.61 -16.10 3.84
C VAL A 39 -18.48 -16.43 5.06
N SER A 40 -17.87 -16.64 6.22
CA SER A 40 -18.54 -17.21 7.38
C SER A 40 -19.58 -16.29 8.00
N GLY A 41 -19.36 -14.97 8.03
CA GLY A 41 -20.35 -14.01 8.53
C GLY A 41 -21.60 -13.97 7.65
N PRO A 42 -21.48 -13.68 6.34
CA PRO A 42 -22.61 -13.70 5.40
C PRO A 42 -23.34 -15.06 5.34
N GLU A 43 -22.64 -16.18 5.55
CA GLU A 43 -23.24 -17.52 5.56
C GLU A 43 -23.77 -17.96 6.94
N HIS A 44 -23.80 -17.06 7.93
CA HIS A 44 -24.26 -17.32 9.30
C HIS A 44 -23.55 -18.50 9.98
N GLN A 45 -22.25 -18.65 9.71
CA GLN A 45 -21.37 -19.70 10.21
C GLN A 45 -20.50 -19.23 11.38
N THR A 46 -20.96 -18.24 12.14
CA THR A 46 -20.19 -17.64 13.23
C THR A 46 -21.04 -17.48 14.48
N ALA A 47 -20.42 -17.64 15.65
CA ALA A 47 -21.05 -17.38 16.94
C ALA A 47 -20.02 -16.75 17.89
N VAL A 48 -20.48 -15.92 18.80
CA VAL A 48 -19.66 -15.43 19.92
C VAL A 48 -20.10 -16.16 21.18
N ASP A 49 -19.15 -16.80 21.85
CA ASP A 49 -19.37 -17.57 23.07
C ASP A 49 -18.21 -17.36 24.03
N ASP A 50 -18.51 -17.01 25.29
CA ASP A 50 -17.53 -16.78 26.36
C ASP A 50 -16.31 -15.93 25.94
N GLY A 51 -16.57 -14.77 25.32
CA GLY A 51 -15.51 -13.86 24.85
C GLY A 51 -14.65 -14.42 23.70
N ARG A 52 -15.11 -15.46 23.01
CA ARG A 52 -14.43 -16.05 21.85
C ARG A 52 -15.33 -16.04 20.63
N LEU A 53 -14.72 -15.85 19.46
CA LEU A 53 -15.41 -16.01 18.19
C LEU A 53 -15.20 -17.44 17.69
N LEU A 54 -16.30 -18.12 17.41
CA LEU A 54 -16.35 -19.39 16.69
C LEU A 54 -16.60 -19.10 15.21
N ILE A 55 -15.81 -19.70 14.33
CA ILE A 55 -15.92 -19.56 12.88
C ILE A 55 -15.95 -20.95 12.27
N ARG A 56 -17.05 -21.31 11.61
CA ARG A 56 -17.16 -22.56 10.87
C ARG A 56 -16.82 -22.34 9.40
N LEU A 57 -16.02 -23.26 8.86
CA LEU A 57 -15.73 -23.42 7.43
C LEU A 57 -16.50 -24.67 6.97
N PRO A 58 -17.77 -24.53 6.54
CA PRO A 58 -18.68 -25.65 6.40
C PRO A 58 -18.28 -26.63 5.30
N ARG A 59 -17.63 -26.17 4.23
CA ARG A 59 -17.23 -27.02 3.09
C ARG A 59 -15.97 -27.81 3.42
N ARG A 60 -15.02 -27.18 4.11
CA ARG A 60 -13.82 -27.86 4.61
C ARG A 60 -14.11 -28.76 5.81
N GLY A 61 -15.19 -28.49 6.54
CA GLY A 61 -15.62 -29.25 7.72
C GLY A 61 -14.87 -28.88 9.00
N VAL A 62 -14.36 -27.66 9.10
CA VAL A 62 -13.52 -27.21 10.25
C VAL A 62 -14.29 -26.19 11.09
N LEU A 63 -14.15 -26.29 12.41
CA LEU A 63 -14.59 -25.28 13.35
C LEU A 63 -13.37 -24.64 14.01
N LEU A 64 -13.24 -23.33 13.83
CA LEU A 64 -12.17 -22.51 14.37
C LEU A 64 -12.67 -21.69 15.57
N ARG A 65 -11.75 -21.31 16.45
CA ARG A 65 -11.99 -20.43 17.58
C ARG A 65 -10.83 -19.47 17.80
N VAL A 66 -11.12 -18.24 18.17
CA VAL A 66 -10.14 -17.22 18.57
C VAL A 66 -10.71 -16.35 19.69
N ALA A 67 -9.87 -15.87 20.60
CA ALA A 67 -10.31 -14.95 21.65
C ALA A 67 -10.57 -13.54 21.09
N LEU A 68 -11.59 -12.87 21.64
CA LEU A 68 -11.95 -11.51 21.28
C LEU A 68 -11.35 -10.54 22.30
N ARG A 69 -10.54 -9.61 21.80
CA ARG A 69 -10.14 -8.41 22.52
C ARG A 69 -11.19 -7.30 22.41
N ARG A 70 -11.91 -7.26 21.28
CA ARG A 70 -13.02 -6.33 21.04
C ARG A 70 -14.12 -6.96 20.22
N THR A 71 -15.35 -6.89 20.71
CA THR A 71 -16.56 -7.22 19.95
C THR A 71 -17.02 -6.02 19.12
N SER A 72 -17.53 -6.27 17.91
CA SER A 72 -17.98 -5.24 16.97
C SER A 72 -19.29 -5.67 16.34
N LEU A 73 -20.28 -4.78 16.35
CA LEU A 73 -21.58 -5.03 15.72
C LEU A 73 -21.51 -5.06 14.18
N LEU A 74 -20.42 -4.53 13.61
CA LEU A 74 -20.18 -4.48 12.17
C LEU A 74 -19.26 -5.61 11.69
N GLY A 75 -19.02 -6.63 12.53
CA GLY A 75 -18.11 -7.74 12.21
C GLY A 75 -16.62 -7.38 12.20
N ALA A 76 -16.25 -6.12 12.49
CA ALA A 76 -14.85 -5.68 12.63
C ALA A 76 -14.31 -5.97 14.04
N HIS A 77 -14.32 -7.25 14.43
CA HIS A 77 -13.80 -7.72 15.72
C HIS A 77 -12.29 -7.49 15.85
N ARG A 78 -11.77 -7.39 17.08
CA ARG A 78 -10.33 -7.43 17.34
C ARG A 78 -10.00 -8.75 18.04
N PHE A 79 -9.04 -9.49 17.50
CA PHE A 79 -8.65 -10.80 18.00
C PHE A 79 -7.46 -10.68 18.95
N THR A 80 -7.24 -11.72 19.75
CA THR A 80 -6.03 -11.85 20.58
C THR A 80 -5.65 -13.31 20.73
N GLY A 81 -4.34 -13.58 20.77
CA GLY A 81 -3.80 -14.93 20.94
C GLY A 81 -3.97 -15.83 19.70
N PRO A 82 -3.67 -17.13 19.87
CA PRO A 82 -3.66 -18.08 18.79
C PRO A 82 -5.08 -18.45 18.32
N VAL A 83 -5.16 -18.86 17.06
CA VAL A 83 -6.35 -19.52 16.50
C VAL A 83 -6.30 -20.99 16.87
N SER A 84 -7.43 -21.60 17.21
CA SER A 84 -7.53 -23.03 17.48
C SER A 84 -8.58 -23.69 16.59
N GLU A 85 -8.38 -24.97 16.26
CA GLU A 85 -9.37 -25.83 15.61
C GLU A 85 -9.96 -26.83 16.60
N GLN A 86 -11.22 -27.23 16.38
CA GLN A 86 -11.85 -28.33 17.11
C GLN A 86 -11.39 -29.67 16.51
N THR A 87 -10.88 -30.55 17.38
CA THR A 87 -10.48 -31.93 17.08
C THR A 87 -11.22 -32.90 17.99
N ASP A 88 -11.04 -34.20 17.78
CA ASP A 88 -11.59 -35.24 18.67
C ASP A 88 -11.02 -35.15 20.10
N GLY A 89 -9.79 -34.65 20.25
CA GLY A 89 -9.12 -34.43 21.53
C GLY A 89 -9.40 -33.08 22.19
N GLY A 90 -10.31 -32.28 21.64
CA GLY A 90 -10.59 -30.91 22.09
C GLY A 90 -10.01 -29.85 21.16
N TRP A 91 -9.68 -28.69 21.71
CA TRP A 91 -9.17 -27.56 20.92
C TRP A 91 -7.65 -27.62 20.78
N ALA A 92 -7.17 -27.57 19.54
CA ALA A 92 -5.73 -27.57 19.22
C ALA A 92 -5.36 -26.27 18.48
N GLU A 93 -4.21 -25.69 18.78
CA GLU A 93 -3.72 -24.50 18.08
C GLU A 93 -3.45 -24.78 16.60
N VAL A 94 -3.79 -23.80 15.74
CA VAL A 94 -3.54 -23.85 14.30
C VAL A 94 -2.66 -22.69 13.87
N GLY A 95 -1.49 -23.00 13.32
CA GLY A 95 -0.58 -22.01 12.75
C GLY A 95 -1.12 -21.41 11.45
N TRP A 96 -0.59 -20.24 11.06
CA TRP A 96 -1.07 -19.48 9.91
C TRP A 96 -1.03 -20.26 8.59
N ARG A 97 -0.05 -21.15 8.37
CA ARG A 97 0.06 -21.97 7.14
C ARG A 97 -1.15 -22.88 6.97
N ARG A 98 -1.49 -23.61 8.03
CA ARG A 98 -2.62 -24.53 8.03
C ARG A 98 -3.95 -23.76 7.94
N LEU A 99 -4.04 -22.60 8.58
CA LEU A 99 -5.20 -21.71 8.41
C LEU A 99 -5.33 -21.19 6.95
N ALA A 100 -4.22 -20.87 6.29
CA ALA A 100 -4.19 -20.48 4.89
C ALA A 100 -4.66 -21.61 3.97
N GLU A 101 -4.23 -22.85 4.22
CA GLU A 101 -4.71 -24.04 3.51
C GLU A 101 -6.22 -24.25 3.71
N TYR A 102 -6.73 -24.04 4.92
CA TYR A 102 -8.17 -24.10 5.18
C TYR A 102 -8.95 -23.02 4.46
N ALA A 103 -8.46 -21.78 4.47
CA ALA A 103 -9.08 -20.68 3.73
C ALA A 103 -9.08 -20.97 2.23
N HIS A 104 -7.95 -21.45 1.68
CA HIS A 104 -7.84 -21.79 0.27
C HIS A 104 -8.81 -22.90 -0.11
N ALA A 105 -8.85 -23.99 0.66
CA ALA A 105 -9.75 -25.11 0.39
C ALA A 105 -11.22 -24.72 0.51
N GLU A 106 -11.60 -23.96 1.55
CA GLU A 106 -12.99 -23.46 1.71
C GLU A 106 -13.39 -22.59 0.52
N LEU A 107 -12.52 -21.67 0.09
CA LEU A 107 -12.77 -20.78 -1.05
C LEU A 107 -12.88 -21.56 -2.36
N SER A 108 -11.96 -22.50 -2.63
CA SER A 108 -12.03 -23.34 -3.83
C SER A 108 -13.29 -24.20 -3.88
N LEU A 109 -13.69 -24.79 -2.74
CA LEU A 109 -14.95 -25.54 -2.66
C LEU A 109 -16.18 -24.64 -2.82
N ARG A 110 -16.10 -23.37 -2.40
CA ARG A 110 -17.20 -22.40 -2.49
C ARG A 110 -17.36 -21.84 -3.89
N THR A 111 -16.28 -21.51 -4.58
CA THR A 111 -16.30 -20.80 -5.86
C THR A 111 -16.11 -21.71 -7.07
N GLY A 112 -15.58 -22.92 -6.87
CA GLY A 112 -15.11 -23.78 -7.95
C GLY A 112 -13.82 -23.29 -8.61
N VAL A 113 -13.19 -22.22 -8.09
CA VAL A 113 -11.97 -21.62 -8.65
C VAL A 113 -10.80 -21.91 -7.71
N HIS A 114 -9.73 -22.44 -8.28
CA HIS A 114 -8.48 -22.66 -7.59
C HIS A 114 -7.49 -21.53 -7.89
N ASN A 115 -6.90 -20.92 -6.86
CA ASN A 115 -5.89 -19.87 -7.02
C ASN A 115 -4.54 -20.40 -6.56
N GLU A 116 -3.73 -20.86 -7.53
CA GLU A 116 -2.43 -21.46 -7.28
C GLU A 116 -1.43 -20.50 -6.62
N GLU A 117 -1.60 -19.19 -6.81
CA GLU A 117 -0.71 -18.17 -6.22
C GLU A 117 -1.02 -17.87 -4.74
N PHE A 118 -2.22 -18.22 -4.25
CA PHE A 118 -2.75 -17.73 -2.98
C PHE A 118 -1.86 -18.05 -1.78
N LEU A 119 -1.45 -19.32 -1.63
CA LEU A 119 -0.62 -19.75 -0.50
C LEU A 119 0.77 -19.11 -0.54
N ALA A 120 1.37 -18.99 -1.73
CA ALA A 120 2.66 -18.34 -1.90
C ALA A 120 2.59 -16.84 -1.56
N GLN A 121 1.51 -16.16 -1.94
CA GLN A 121 1.29 -14.76 -1.58
C GLN A 121 1.08 -14.58 -0.07
N ILE A 122 0.39 -15.49 0.62
CA ILE A 122 0.29 -15.43 2.09
C ILE A 122 1.67 -15.60 2.73
N ALA A 123 2.47 -16.55 2.25
CA ALA A 123 3.83 -16.73 2.74
C ALA A 123 4.71 -15.49 2.50
N SER A 124 4.62 -14.87 1.32
CA SER A 124 5.28 -13.60 1.02
C SER A 124 4.84 -12.48 1.98
N SER A 125 3.53 -12.35 2.22
CA SER A 125 2.99 -11.37 3.16
C SER A 125 3.43 -11.64 4.61
N HIS A 126 3.62 -12.90 5.00
CA HIS A 126 4.13 -13.26 6.32
C HIS A 126 5.61 -12.88 6.49
N GLN A 127 6.45 -13.19 5.50
CA GLN A 127 7.86 -12.82 5.49
C GLN A 127 8.04 -11.31 5.63
N ALA A 128 7.20 -10.55 4.94
CA ALA A 128 7.16 -9.11 5.00
C ALA A 128 6.85 -8.53 6.37
N VAL A 129 5.77 -9.03 6.98
CA VAL A 129 5.36 -8.61 8.33
C VAL A 129 6.45 -8.98 9.32
N SER A 130 7.07 -10.15 9.16
CA SER A 130 8.20 -10.58 9.98
C SER A 130 9.38 -9.63 9.86
N ALA A 131 9.78 -9.24 8.64
CA ALA A 131 10.86 -8.29 8.40
C ALA A 131 10.55 -6.90 8.95
N ALA A 132 9.31 -6.41 8.76
CA ALA A 132 8.85 -5.12 9.26
C ALA A 132 8.81 -5.06 10.81
N LEU A 133 8.46 -6.17 11.47
CA LEU A 133 8.53 -6.27 12.92
C LEU A 133 9.97 -6.31 13.42
N ALA A 134 10.86 -7.03 12.73
CA ALA A 134 12.27 -7.11 13.08
C ALA A 134 12.98 -5.75 12.95
N SER A 135 12.78 -5.03 11.84
CA SER A 135 13.38 -3.70 11.64
C SER A 135 12.93 -2.69 12.70
N ARG A 136 11.71 -2.84 13.23
CA ARG A 136 11.17 -2.02 14.31
C ARG A 136 11.84 -2.24 15.67
N VAL A 137 12.30 -3.46 15.94
CA VAL A 137 13.03 -3.80 17.18
C VAL A 137 14.46 -3.26 17.13
N GLU A 138 15.06 -3.26 15.94
CA GLU A 138 16.45 -2.83 15.71
C GLU A 138 16.59 -1.31 15.50
N GLY A 139 15.52 -0.64 15.05
CA GLY A 139 15.50 0.80 14.80
C GLY A 139 15.43 1.64 16.09
N PRO A 140 15.84 2.92 16.03
CA PRO A 140 15.65 3.84 17.15
C PRO A 140 14.18 3.92 17.54
N ALA A 141 13.90 3.95 18.85
CA ALA A 141 12.54 4.18 19.34
C ALA A 141 12.02 5.48 18.69
N ALA A 142 10.83 5.42 18.09
CA ALA A 142 10.24 6.55 17.39
C ALA A 142 10.28 7.79 18.32
N GLU A 143 11.09 8.78 17.96
CA GLU A 143 11.18 10.01 18.73
C GLU A 143 9.79 10.67 18.77
N GLU A 144 9.46 11.26 19.92
CA GLU A 144 8.25 12.07 20.03
C GLU A 144 8.41 13.29 19.11
N HIS A 145 7.79 13.22 17.93
CA HIS A 145 7.79 14.32 16.99
C HIS A 145 6.96 15.45 17.61
N THR A 146 7.60 16.61 17.80
CA THR A 146 6.88 17.81 18.23
C THR A 146 5.99 18.30 17.08
N ALA A 147 4.95 19.06 17.39
CA ALA A 147 4.07 19.66 16.37
C ALA A 147 4.84 20.57 15.37
N GLU A 148 6.07 20.97 15.71
CA GLU A 148 6.95 21.77 14.86
C GLU A 148 7.54 20.96 13.69
N ASP A 149 7.58 19.62 13.77
CA ASP A 149 8.01 18.73 12.69
C ASP A 149 6.88 17.83 12.17
N TRP A 150 5.82 18.48 11.67
CA TRP A 150 4.67 17.77 11.11
C TRP A 150 5.02 16.93 9.87
N GLN A 151 6.08 17.28 9.13
CA GLN A 151 6.51 16.55 7.94
C GLN A 151 7.03 15.17 8.33
N ALA A 152 7.91 15.09 9.33
CA ALA A 152 8.37 13.82 9.86
C ALA A 152 7.22 13.02 10.48
N ALA A 153 6.29 13.66 11.19
CA ALA A 153 5.11 12.98 11.73
C ALA A 153 4.20 12.40 10.63
N TYR A 154 4.01 13.13 9.51
CA TYR A 154 3.26 12.65 8.36
C TYR A 154 3.96 11.45 7.71
N VAL A 155 5.27 11.54 7.43
CA VAL A 155 6.05 10.43 6.87
C VAL A 155 6.01 9.21 7.79
N ALA A 156 6.20 9.40 9.09
CA ALA A 156 6.10 8.33 10.08
C ALA A 156 4.71 7.69 10.09
N SER A 157 3.63 8.45 9.84
CA SER A 157 2.27 7.91 9.71
C SER A 157 2.10 7.05 8.44
N GLU A 158 2.67 7.47 7.31
CA GLU A 158 2.65 6.71 6.06
C GLU A 158 3.46 5.41 6.19
N GLN A 159 4.52 5.43 6.99
CA GLN A 159 5.46 4.32 7.21
C GLN A 159 5.06 3.38 8.36
N SER A 160 4.02 3.71 9.14
CA SER A 160 3.65 2.91 10.32
C SER A 160 2.76 1.71 10.04
N LEU A 161 2.22 1.54 8.83
CA LEU A 161 1.27 0.46 8.53
C LEU A 161 1.96 -0.90 8.38
N LEU A 162 2.52 -1.48 9.44
CA LEU A 162 3.31 -2.73 9.39
C LEU A 162 2.51 -3.93 8.88
N PHE A 163 1.23 -4.03 9.27
CA PHE A 163 0.37 -5.18 8.93
C PHE A 163 -0.47 -4.95 7.67
N GLY A 164 -0.60 -3.69 7.23
CA GLY A 164 -1.36 -3.32 6.04
C GLY A 164 -2.87 -3.49 6.23
N HIS A 165 -3.58 -3.80 5.15
CA HIS A 165 -5.04 -3.83 5.16
C HIS A 165 -5.59 -5.08 5.86
N ARG A 166 -6.18 -4.91 7.05
CA ARG A 166 -6.73 -5.99 7.90
C ARG A 166 -7.85 -6.85 7.27
N PHE A 167 -8.43 -6.44 6.15
CA PHE A 167 -9.42 -7.20 5.38
C PHE A 167 -8.91 -7.51 3.96
N HIS A 168 -7.62 -7.83 3.84
CA HIS A 168 -7.04 -8.34 2.60
C HIS A 168 -6.17 -9.53 2.99
N PRO A 169 -6.26 -10.71 2.35
CA PRO A 169 -5.57 -11.92 2.83
C PRO A 169 -4.04 -11.83 2.74
N THR A 170 -3.55 -10.99 1.82
CA THR A 170 -2.12 -10.85 1.51
C THR A 170 -1.71 -9.37 1.49
N PRO A 171 -1.98 -8.61 2.57
CA PRO A 171 -1.93 -7.14 2.55
C PRO A 171 -0.53 -6.58 2.30
N LYS A 172 0.49 -7.39 2.57
CA LYS A 172 1.89 -7.05 2.31
C LYS A 172 2.49 -7.81 1.15
N ALA A 173 1.86 -8.82 0.56
CA ALA A 173 2.48 -9.53 -0.56
C ALA A 173 2.84 -8.59 -1.71
N ARG A 174 4.05 -8.75 -2.23
CA ARG A 174 4.58 -8.03 -3.39
C ARG A 174 5.18 -9.04 -4.37
N THR A 175 4.89 -8.88 -5.65
CA THR A 175 5.56 -9.67 -6.70
C THR A 175 6.98 -9.15 -6.93
N GLY A 176 7.92 -10.04 -7.25
CA GLY A 176 9.33 -9.69 -7.48
C GLY A 176 10.25 -10.20 -6.37
N ASP A 177 11.49 -9.72 -6.35
CA ASP A 177 12.50 -10.12 -5.38
C ASP A 177 12.22 -9.55 -3.97
N PRO A 178 12.03 -10.40 -2.94
CA PRO A 178 11.84 -9.96 -1.56
C PRO A 178 12.98 -9.11 -1.00
N ALA A 179 14.24 -9.33 -1.44
CA ALA A 179 15.37 -8.53 -0.99
C ALA A 179 15.32 -7.11 -1.58
N ALA A 180 15.03 -7.00 -2.88
CA ALA A 180 14.81 -5.71 -3.53
C ALA A 180 13.69 -4.90 -2.87
N TRP A 181 12.60 -5.57 -2.45
CA TRP A 181 11.50 -4.90 -1.78
C TRP A 181 11.96 -4.14 -0.51
N GLN A 182 12.74 -4.74 0.39
CA GLN A 182 13.05 -4.12 1.68
C GLN A 182 13.64 -2.70 1.56
N SER A 183 14.38 -2.44 0.48
CA SER A 183 14.98 -1.12 0.18
C SER A 183 13.97 -0.03 -0.19
N TYR A 184 12.76 -0.42 -0.59
CA TYR A 184 11.69 0.47 -1.05
C TYR A 184 10.42 0.36 -0.19
N ALA A 185 10.50 -0.34 0.95
CA ALA A 185 9.36 -0.62 1.82
C ALA A 185 9.07 0.57 2.76
N PRO A 186 7.86 1.16 2.77
CA PRO A 186 7.53 2.19 3.77
C PRO A 186 7.69 1.66 5.20
N GLU A 187 7.43 0.38 5.44
CA GLU A 187 7.48 -0.25 6.76
C GLU A 187 8.91 -0.33 7.35
N THR A 188 9.95 -0.20 6.52
CA THR A 188 11.35 -0.14 6.95
C THR A 188 11.86 1.30 7.08
N GLY A 189 10.98 2.30 6.93
CA GLY A 189 11.35 3.70 6.91
C GLY A 189 12.03 4.14 5.60
N ALA A 190 11.85 3.39 4.50
CA ALA A 190 12.61 3.59 3.28
C ALA A 190 12.50 5.02 2.74
N ALA A 191 13.66 5.65 2.57
CA ALA A 191 13.85 6.88 1.81
C ALA A 191 15.09 6.70 0.92
N PHE A 192 14.94 6.97 -0.37
CA PHE A 192 15.98 6.67 -1.36
C PHE A 192 15.99 7.69 -2.49
N PRO A 193 17.15 7.96 -3.10
CA PRO A 193 17.22 8.82 -4.27
C PRO A 193 16.52 8.18 -5.48
N LEU A 194 15.96 9.02 -6.35
CA LEU A 194 15.37 8.59 -7.62
C LEU A 194 16.48 8.24 -8.62
N LEU A 195 16.19 7.37 -9.57
CA LEU A 195 17.02 7.25 -10.77
C LEU A 195 16.65 8.38 -11.73
N LEU A 196 17.63 8.99 -12.37
CA LEU A 196 17.43 10.13 -13.26
C LEU A 196 17.87 9.77 -14.68
N LEU A 197 16.97 9.92 -15.64
CA LEU A 197 17.27 9.73 -17.05
C LEU A 197 17.19 11.08 -17.77
N ALA A 198 18.12 11.35 -18.68
CA ALA A 198 17.95 12.39 -19.71
C ALA A 198 17.39 11.72 -20.95
N VAL A 199 16.22 12.16 -21.42
CA VAL A 199 15.50 11.60 -22.56
C VAL A 199 15.36 12.66 -23.63
N ARG A 200 15.58 12.34 -24.91
CA ARG A 200 15.35 13.32 -26.00
C ARG A 200 13.95 13.93 -25.91
N ASP A 201 13.82 15.24 -26.13
CA ASP A 201 12.56 15.97 -25.94
C ASP A 201 11.41 15.38 -26.76
N GLU A 202 11.68 14.94 -28.00
CA GLU A 202 10.69 14.30 -28.87
C GLU A 202 10.19 12.92 -28.39
N LEU A 203 10.87 12.32 -27.39
CA LEU A 203 10.52 11.05 -26.78
C LEU A 203 9.84 11.21 -25.41
N ILE A 204 9.53 12.44 -24.99
CA ILE A 204 8.75 12.70 -23.77
C ILE A 204 7.25 12.75 -24.10
N ALA A 205 6.47 12.00 -23.34
CA ALA A 205 5.04 12.27 -23.19
C ALA A 205 4.81 13.11 -21.93
N GLU A 206 4.20 14.28 -22.08
CA GLU A 206 3.93 15.20 -20.97
C GLU A 206 2.61 15.94 -21.21
N GLU A 207 1.82 16.08 -20.15
CA GLU A 207 0.70 17.01 -20.11
C GLU A 207 0.69 17.74 -18.77
N SER A 208 0.25 19.00 -18.77
CA SER A 208 0.20 19.85 -17.59
C SER A 208 -1.03 20.78 -17.60
N CYS A 209 -1.58 21.07 -16.42
CA CYS A 209 -2.71 21.99 -16.27
C CYS A 209 -2.33 23.45 -16.50
N ALA A 210 -1.07 23.80 -16.25
CA ALA A 210 -0.53 25.15 -16.35
C ALA A 210 0.99 25.09 -16.59
N ASP A 211 1.54 26.18 -17.08
CA ASP A 211 2.98 26.38 -17.20
C ASP A 211 3.66 26.22 -15.83
N GLY A 212 4.78 25.48 -15.81
CA GLY A 212 5.55 25.24 -14.59
C GLY A 212 5.01 24.12 -13.69
N ALA A 213 3.87 23.48 -13.99
CA ALA A 213 3.38 22.35 -13.18
C ALA A 213 4.35 21.14 -13.18
N THR A 214 5.25 21.05 -14.16
CA THR A 214 6.31 20.04 -14.25
C THR A 214 7.67 20.54 -13.76
N ALA A 215 7.78 21.79 -13.31
CA ALA A 215 9.04 22.39 -12.86
C ALA A 215 9.65 21.64 -11.66
N VAL A 216 8.82 20.98 -10.84
CA VAL A 216 9.31 20.12 -9.74
C VAL A 216 10.09 18.91 -10.25
N LEU A 217 9.78 18.40 -11.44
CA LEU A 217 10.57 17.34 -12.08
C LEU A 217 11.90 17.92 -12.54
N ASP A 218 11.88 19.03 -13.29
CA ASP A 218 13.08 19.63 -13.87
C ASP A 218 14.07 20.12 -12.79
N ALA A 219 13.57 20.56 -11.63
CA ALA A 219 14.39 20.98 -10.50
C ALA A 219 15.20 19.85 -9.84
N LEU A 220 14.91 18.58 -10.12
CA LEU A 220 15.62 17.44 -9.52
C LEU A 220 17.07 17.33 -10.02
N HIS A 221 17.35 17.84 -11.23
CA HIS A 221 18.68 17.85 -11.81
C HIS A 221 18.81 18.99 -12.82
N PRO A 222 19.46 20.12 -12.45
CA PRO A 222 19.51 21.29 -13.31
C PRO A 222 20.39 21.10 -14.55
N ASP A 223 21.39 20.22 -14.48
CA ASP A 223 22.39 20.03 -15.54
C ASP A 223 21.95 18.97 -16.56
N VAL A 224 20.82 19.19 -17.24
CA VAL A 224 20.34 18.33 -18.33
C VAL A 224 20.95 18.80 -19.66
N PRO A 225 21.53 17.91 -20.48
CA PRO A 225 22.09 18.28 -21.78
C PRO A 225 21.04 18.89 -22.74
N ASP A 226 21.47 19.82 -23.58
CA ASP A 226 20.61 20.42 -24.62
C ASP A 226 19.97 19.35 -25.52
N GLY A 227 18.68 19.53 -25.81
CA GLY A 227 17.88 18.57 -26.58
C GLY A 227 17.34 17.39 -25.78
N TYR A 228 17.66 17.31 -24.48
CA TYR A 228 17.11 16.33 -23.55
C TYR A 228 16.22 16.99 -22.50
N ARG A 229 15.34 16.19 -21.91
CA ARG A 229 14.49 16.51 -20.78
C ARG A 229 14.72 15.48 -19.68
N LEU A 230 14.59 15.92 -18.43
CA LEU A 230 14.73 15.02 -17.30
C LEU A 230 13.51 14.11 -17.17
N LEU A 231 13.73 12.82 -16.92
CA LEU A 231 12.71 11.87 -16.53
C LEU A 231 13.16 11.19 -15.23
N PRO A 232 12.61 11.58 -14.07
CA PRO A 232 12.85 10.85 -12.84
C PRO A 232 12.09 9.52 -12.87
N VAL A 233 12.70 8.49 -12.30
CA VAL A 233 12.21 7.12 -12.34
C VAL A 233 12.36 6.48 -10.96
N HIS A 234 11.35 5.70 -10.57
CA HIS A 234 11.47 4.84 -9.39
C HIS A 234 12.54 3.75 -9.66
N PRO A 235 13.62 3.64 -8.86
CA PRO A 235 14.72 2.72 -9.16
C PRO A 235 14.28 1.27 -9.36
N TRP A 236 13.40 0.75 -8.50
CA TRP A 236 12.82 -0.59 -8.69
C TRP A 236 12.08 -0.77 -10.01
N GLN A 237 11.37 0.24 -10.49
CA GLN A 237 10.65 0.16 -11.76
C GLN A 237 11.60 0.12 -12.94
N TYR A 238 12.71 0.86 -12.86
CA TYR A 238 13.78 0.76 -13.86
C TYR A 238 14.35 -0.67 -13.90
N GLU A 239 14.66 -1.26 -12.74
CA GLU A 239 15.14 -2.65 -12.67
C GLU A 239 14.16 -3.66 -13.27
N LEU A 240 12.86 -3.46 -13.10
CA LEU A 240 11.83 -4.33 -13.71
C LEU A 240 11.76 -4.22 -15.25
N LEU A 241 12.23 -3.10 -15.81
CA LEU A 241 12.18 -2.81 -17.25
C LEU A 241 13.57 -2.79 -17.90
N ARG A 242 14.65 -3.00 -17.14
CA ARG A 242 16.03 -2.81 -17.61
C ARG A 242 16.34 -3.68 -18.82
N ASP A 243 15.79 -4.88 -18.89
CA ASP A 243 16.04 -5.84 -19.97
C ASP A 243 15.08 -5.67 -21.16
N HIS A 244 14.22 -4.65 -21.15
CA HIS A 244 13.33 -4.36 -22.26
C HIS A 244 14.13 -3.92 -23.50
N ALA A 245 13.99 -4.65 -24.61
CA ALA A 245 14.79 -4.42 -25.82
C ALA A 245 14.75 -2.98 -26.32
N GLY A 246 13.55 -2.37 -26.39
CA GLY A 246 13.41 -0.97 -26.83
C GLY A 246 14.09 0.05 -25.89
N LEU A 247 14.23 -0.25 -24.60
CA LEU A 247 14.96 0.61 -23.66
C LEU A 247 16.47 0.50 -23.90
N GLN A 248 16.97 -0.74 -24.05
CA GLN A 248 18.38 -1.01 -24.34
C GLN A 248 18.83 -0.38 -25.66
N GLU A 249 18.00 -0.47 -26.70
CA GLU A 249 18.28 0.17 -27.99
C GLU A 249 18.32 1.70 -27.89
N ALA A 250 17.37 2.31 -27.16
CA ALA A 250 17.35 3.75 -26.95
C ALA A 250 18.57 4.25 -26.16
N LEU A 251 19.02 3.50 -25.15
CA LEU A 251 20.26 3.78 -24.44
C LEU A 251 21.48 3.69 -25.38
N ALA A 252 21.56 2.65 -26.21
CA ALA A 252 22.66 2.45 -27.14
C ALA A 252 22.73 3.54 -28.24
N ARG A 253 21.58 4.10 -28.61
CA ARG A 253 21.45 5.19 -29.59
C ARG A 253 21.63 6.58 -28.99
N ASP A 254 21.89 6.67 -27.69
CA ASP A 254 21.98 7.94 -26.97
C ASP A 254 20.66 8.74 -27.02
N ASP A 255 19.54 8.07 -27.26
CA ASP A 255 18.19 8.64 -27.20
C ASP A 255 17.74 8.80 -25.73
N ILE A 256 18.33 8.00 -24.84
CA ILE A 256 18.22 8.07 -23.39
C ILE A 256 19.63 7.99 -22.80
N ARG A 257 19.92 8.80 -21.78
CA ARG A 257 21.14 8.73 -20.98
C ARG A 257 20.78 8.51 -19.52
N ASP A 258 21.48 7.58 -18.89
CA ASP A 258 21.42 7.39 -17.44
C ASP A 258 22.29 8.46 -16.76
N LEU A 259 21.67 9.33 -15.96
CA LEU A 259 22.36 10.36 -15.16
C LEU A 259 22.70 9.87 -13.75
N GLY A 260 22.33 8.63 -13.41
CA GLY A 260 22.53 8.01 -12.11
C GLY A 260 21.47 8.41 -11.09
N SER A 261 21.84 8.29 -9.81
CA SER A 261 20.95 8.60 -8.70
C SER A 261 20.89 10.09 -8.41
N GLY A 262 19.69 10.59 -8.15
CA GLY A 262 19.46 11.95 -7.66
C GLY A 262 20.09 12.18 -6.28
N ARG A 263 20.16 13.45 -5.88
CA ARG A 263 20.78 13.85 -4.60
C ARG A 263 19.80 13.82 -3.42
N THR A 264 18.54 14.13 -3.69
CA THR A 264 17.49 14.22 -2.67
C THR A 264 16.83 12.86 -2.50
N PRO A 265 16.84 12.28 -1.29
CA PRO A 265 16.06 11.08 -1.03
C PRO A 265 14.57 11.42 -0.95
N PHE A 266 13.73 10.53 -1.47
CA PHE A 266 12.29 10.59 -1.31
C PHE A 266 11.82 9.46 -0.39
N ALA A 267 11.00 9.79 0.60
CA ALA A 267 10.38 8.81 1.48
C ALA A 267 9.25 8.06 0.75
N ALA A 268 9.26 6.73 0.81
CA ALA A 268 8.16 5.93 0.32
C ALA A 268 6.95 6.05 1.24
N THR A 269 5.77 6.34 0.66
CA THR A 269 4.51 6.39 1.41
C THR A 269 3.85 5.00 1.49
N ALA A 270 2.71 4.87 2.17
CA ALA A 270 2.01 3.59 2.32
C ALA A 270 1.65 2.92 0.99
N SER A 271 1.57 3.68 -0.09
CA SER A 271 1.32 3.20 -1.45
C SER A 271 2.54 2.58 -2.14
N VAL A 272 3.74 2.69 -1.54
CA VAL A 272 5.07 2.33 -2.08
C VAL A 272 5.50 3.20 -3.25
N ARG A 273 4.66 3.33 -4.27
CA ARG A 273 4.97 4.02 -5.54
C ARG A 273 4.81 5.54 -5.52
N THR A 274 4.19 6.10 -4.49
CA THR A 274 4.17 7.55 -4.27
C THR A 274 5.28 7.88 -3.29
N LEU A 275 6.18 8.76 -3.72
CA LEU A 275 7.36 9.17 -2.96
C LEU A 275 7.23 10.65 -2.61
N TYR A 276 7.70 11.03 -1.43
CA TYR A 276 7.58 12.39 -0.86
C TYR A 276 8.94 12.93 -0.42
N ASP A 277 9.28 14.15 -0.82
CA ASP A 277 10.54 14.83 -0.47
C ASP A 277 10.36 15.95 0.58
N GLY A 278 9.16 16.08 1.16
CA GLY A 278 8.81 17.20 2.05
C GLY A 278 8.12 18.36 1.32
N ALA A 279 8.30 18.50 0.01
CA ALA A 279 7.74 19.61 -0.78
C ALA A 279 6.63 19.14 -1.72
N ALA A 280 6.80 18.03 -2.42
CA ALA A 280 5.86 17.51 -3.41
C ALA A 280 5.81 15.98 -3.39
N PHE A 281 4.77 15.41 -3.98
CA PHE A 281 4.65 13.97 -4.18
C PHE A 281 4.89 13.63 -5.64
N LEU A 282 5.69 12.59 -5.87
CA LEU A 282 5.87 11.98 -7.18
C LEU A 282 5.29 10.57 -7.15
N LYS A 283 4.27 10.33 -7.96
CA LYS A 283 3.57 9.05 -8.06
C LYS A 283 4.03 8.32 -9.31
N PHE A 284 4.92 7.36 -9.13
CA PHE A 284 5.53 6.59 -10.20
C PHE A 284 4.68 5.39 -10.58
N SER A 285 4.85 4.90 -11.80
CA SER A 285 4.49 3.53 -12.12
C SER A 285 5.42 2.56 -11.40
N LEU A 286 4.86 1.43 -10.97
CA LEU A 286 5.58 0.32 -10.38
C LEU A 286 4.86 -0.98 -10.74
N ASN A 287 5.47 -1.79 -11.61
CA ASN A 287 4.93 -3.05 -12.13
C ASN A 287 4.99 -4.18 -11.09
N VAL A 288 4.56 -3.86 -9.87
CA VAL A 288 4.44 -4.76 -8.73
C VAL A 288 2.97 -4.85 -8.36
N ARG A 289 2.48 -6.08 -8.14
CA ARG A 289 1.14 -6.28 -7.58
C ARG A 289 1.20 -5.92 -6.10
N ILE A 290 0.42 -4.91 -5.71
CA ILE A 290 0.22 -4.53 -4.31
C ILE A 290 -1.27 -4.63 -4.03
N THR A 291 -1.61 -5.52 -3.11
CA THR A 291 -2.97 -6.01 -2.87
C THR A 291 -3.57 -6.61 -4.14
N ASN A 292 -4.64 -6.01 -4.69
CA ASN A 292 -5.39 -6.57 -5.81
C ASN A 292 -4.92 -6.08 -7.19
N CYS A 293 -4.05 -5.07 -7.26
CA CYS A 293 -3.76 -4.37 -8.51
C CYS A 293 -2.27 -4.31 -8.80
N LEU A 294 -1.92 -4.46 -10.08
CA LEU A 294 -0.63 -4.01 -10.59
C LEU A 294 -0.57 -2.48 -10.47
N ARG A 295 0.48 -1.96 -9.84
CA ARG A 295 0.61 -0.52 -9.55
C ARG A 295 1.28 0.25 -10.68
N LYS A 296 0.90 0.00 -11.92
CA LYS A 296 1.24 0.89 -13.05
C LYS A 296 0.28 2.08 -13.14
N ASN A 297 0.69 3.13 -13.84
CA ASN A 297 -0.18 4.20 -14.31
C ASN A 297 -0.47 3.91 -15.79
N ALA A 298 -1.68 3.47 -16.10
CA ALA A 298 -2.07 3.24 -17.48
C ALA A 298 -2.06 4.56 -18.28
N SER A 299 -1.88 4.47 -19.59
CA SER A 299 -1.79 5.64 -20.48
C SER A 299 -2.96 6.62 -20.31
N TYR A 300 -4.18 6.10 -20.16
CA TYR A 300 -5.39 6.91 -19.90
C TYR A 300 -5.49 7.43 -18.46
N GLU A 301 -4.81 6.81 -17.49
CA GLU A 301 -4.76 7.30 -16.10
C GLU A 301 -3.80 8.49 -15.99
N LEU A 302 -2.71 8.51 -16.77
CA LEU A 302 -1.78 9.63 -16.85
C LEU A 302 -2.49 10.91 -17.34
N SER A 303 -3.07 10.86 -18.54
CA SER A 303 -3.86 11.97 -19.09
C SER A 303 -5.12 12.25 -18.28
N GLY A 304 -5.74 11.20 -17.74
CA GLY A 304 -6.90 11.28 -16.85
C GLY A 304 -6.64 12.09 -15.58
N ALA A 305 -5.45 11.99 -14.98
CA ALA A 305 -5.09 12.76 -13.78
C ALA A 305 -5.11 14.28 -14.05
N VAL A 306 -4.54 14.71 -15.17
CA VAL A 306 -4.51 16.11 -15.61
C VAL A 306 -5.92 16.56 -16.00
N ALA A 307 -6.66 15.75 -16.75
CA ALA A 307 -8.03 16.05 -17.15
C ALA A 307 -8.97 16.21 -15.95
N LEU A 308 -8.89 15.32 -14.95
CA LEU A 308 -9.68 15.40 -13.73
C LEU A 308 -9.31 16.62 -12.88
N THR A 309 -8.02 16.95 -12.80
CA THR A 309 -7.56 18.16 -12.11
C THR A 309 -8.19 19.42 -12.73
N ARG A 310 -8.16 19.55 -14.07
CA ARG A 310 -8.82 20.67 -14.77
C ARG A 310 -10.33 20.68 -14.55
N LEU A 311 -10.97 19.52 -14.70
CA LEU A 311 -12.42 19.39 -14.63
C LEU A 311 -12.98 19.73 -13.26
N LEU A 312 -12.29 19.32 -12.19
CA LEU A 312 -12.74 19.48 -10.80
C LEU A 312 -12.29 20.80 -10.16
N ALA A 313 -11.39 21.56 -10.79
CA ALA A 313 -10.82 22.77 -10.19
C ALA A 313 -11.89 23.77 -9.67
N PRO A 314 -13.00 24.07 -10.40
CA PRO A 314 -14.04 24.95 -9.88
C PRO A 314 -14.74 24.39 -8.64
N GLN A 315 -15.05 23.09 -8.64
CA GLN A 315 -15.74 22.43 -7.52
C GLN A 315 -14.84 22.31 -6.30
N LEU A 316 -13.54 22.05 -6.49
CA LEU A 316 -12.56 22.02 -5.40
C LEU A 316 -12.34 23.40 -4.80
N THR A 317 -12.36 24.46 -5.63
CA THR A 317 -12.29 25.85 -5.16
C THR A 317 -13.53 26.22 -4.32
N ASP A 318 -14.72 25.86 -4.81
CA ASP A 318 -15.97 26.06 -4.07
C ASP A 318 -15.99 25.26 -2.74
N LEU A 319 -15.54 24.00 -2.76
CA LEU A 319 -15.42 23.16 -1.58
C LEU A 319 -14.48 23.79 -0.53
N ALA A 320 -13.29 24.23 -0.95
CA ALA A 320 -12.33 24.89 -0.05
C ALA A 320 -12.87 26.21 0.51
N THR A 321 -13.66 26.94 -0.28
CA THR A 321 -14.33 28.18 0.18
C THR A 321 -15.40 27.88 1.23
N ARG A 322 -16.22 26.84 1.02
CA ARG A 322 -17.28 26.44 1.95
C ARG A 322 -16.75 25.73 3.20
N PHE A 323 -15.64 25.00 3.07
CA PHE A 323 -15.01 24.22 4.13
C PHE A 323 -13.49 24.46 4.13
N PRO A 324 -13.01 25.54 4.80
CA PRO A 324 -11.59 25.93 4.80
C PRO A 324 -10.62 24.88 5.36
N GLY A 325 -11.11 23.89 6.11
CA GLY A 325 -10.30 22.75 6.59
C GLY A 325 -10.30 21.54 5.65
N SER A 326 -10.89 21.65 4.46
CA SER A 326 -10.90 20.58 3.46
C SER A 326 -10.06 20.96 2.25
N ALA A 327 -9.26 20.00 1.79
CA ALA A 327 -8.46 20.15 0.58
C ALA A 327 -8.29 18.80 -0.12
N VAL A 328 -8.07 18.87 -1.43
CA VAL A 328 -7.70 17.72 -2.26
C VAL A 328 -6.37 18.07 -2.90
N LEU A 329 -5.37 17.20 -2.75
CA LEU A 329 -4.09 17.35 -3.42
C LEU A 329 -4.29 17.07 -4.91
N GLN A 330 -4.05 18.09 -5.73
CA GLN A 330 -4.24 17.96 -7.18
C GLN A 330 -3.09 17.21 -7.84
N GLU A 331 -3.36 16.64 -9.02
CA GLU A 331 -2.37 15.94 -9.86
C GLU A 331 -2.21 16.73 -11.18
N PRO A 332 -1.56 17.91 -11.16
CA PRO A 332 -1.65 18.88 -12.26
C PRO A 332 -0.85 18.49 -13.49
N ALA A 333 0.07 17.52 -13.41
CA ALA A 333 0.90 17.13 -14.53
C ALA A 333 1.38 15.68 -14.45
N TYR A 334 1.80 15.14 -15.59
CA TYR A 334 2.59 13.92 -15.67
C TYR A 334 3.72 14.05 -16.69
N ARG A 335 4.73 13.20 -16.57
CA ARG A 335 5.78 12.98 -17.58
C ARG A 335 6.01 11.48 -17.75
N SER A 336 6.33 11.03 -18.96
CA SER A 336 6.65 9.64 -19.26
C SER A 336 7.51 9.49 -20.52
N LEU A 337 7.89 8.25 -20.84
CA LEU A 337 8.72 7.86 -21.98
C LEU A 337 7.85 7.37 -23.16
N ALA A 338 7.90 8.07 -24.28
CA ALA A 338 7.12 7.81 -25.49
C ALA A 338 7.97 7.18 -26.62
N LEU A 339 8.76 6.16 -26.31
CA LEU A 339 9.57 5.46 -27.31
C LEU A 339 8.68 4.78 -28.38
N PRO A 340 8.92 4.99 -29.68
CA PRO A 340 8.17 4.31 -30.73
C PRO A 340 8.30 2.79 -30.66
N GLY A 341 7.16 2.10 -30.68
CA GLY A 341 7.06 0.65 -30.85
C GLY A 341 7.05 0.26 -32.33
N ALA A 342 6.88 -1.04 -32.59
CA ALA A 342 6.94 -1.62 -33.93
C ALA A 342 5.89 -1.06 -34.93
N ASP A 343 4.78 -0.53 -34.41
CA ASP A 343 3.70 0.06 -35.20
C ASP A 343 3.77 1.60 -35.27
N GLY A 344 4.88 2.19 -34.81
CA GLY A 344 5.10 3.63 -34.78
C GLY A 344 4.37 4.37 -33.66
N ARG A 345 3.52 3.71 -32.87
CA ARG A 345 2.91 4.29 -31.66
C ARG A 345 3.84 4.07 -30.46
N PRO A 346 3.75 4.87 -29.39
CA PRO A 346 4.55 4.64 -28.20
C PRO A 346 4.41 3.21 -27.66
N ALA A 347 5.52 2.56 -27.33
CA ALA A 347 5.54 1.25 -26.69
C ALA A 347 4.83 1.34 -25.34
N THR A 348 3.70 0.64 -25.22
CA THR A 348 2.78 0.81 -24.08
C THR A 348 3.46 0.46 -22.76
N GLU A 349 4.30 -0.58 -22.75
CA GLU A 349 5.02 -1.04 -21.57
C GLU A 349 5.98 0.02 -21.02
N LEU A 350 6.61 0.81 -21.91
CA LEU A 350 7.54 1.87 -21.53
C LEU A 350 6.80 3.16 -21.16
N LEU A 351 5.77 3.52 -21.94
CA LEU A 351 4.92 4.68 -21.66
C LEU A 351 4.18 4.55 -20.33
N GLU A 352 3.61 3.39 -20.05
CA GLU A 352 2.96 3.13 -18.77
C GLU A 352 3.99 2.83 -17.69
N GLY A 353 5.13 2.24 -18.04
CA GLY A 353 6.17 1.83 -17.11
C GLY A 353 6.99 2.96 -16.51
N PHE A 354 7.23 4.05 -17.26
CA PHE A 354 8.01 5.19 -16.80
C PHE A 354 7.18 6.43 -16.45
N GLY A 355 5.85 6.27 -16.37
CA GLY A 355 4.96 7.36 -16.02
C GLY A 355 5.17 7.85 -14.58
N VAL A 356 5.40 9.15 -14.42
CA VAL A 356 5.39 9.86 -13.14
C VAL A 356 4.32 10.94 -13.16
N ILE A 357 3.43 10.89 -12.16
CA ILE A 357 2.42 11.93 -11.92
C ILE A 357 2.94 12.86 -10.82
N VAL A 358 2.91 14.16 -11.09
CA VAL A 358 3.18 15.20 -10.10
C VAL A 358 1.92 15.42 -9.27
N ARG A 359 2.05 15.38 -7.94
CA ARG A 359 0.98 15.73 -7.01
C ARG A 359 1.42 16.84 -6.07
N GLU A 360 0.51 17.78 -5.82
CA GLU A 360 0.72 18.91 -4.89
C GLU A 360 1.22 18.46 -3.52
N GLY A 361 2.12 19.24 -2.93
CA GLY A 361 2.56 19.07 -1.55
C GLY A 361 1.51 19.46 -0.50
N LEU A 362 1.71 18.93 0.71
CA LEU A 362 0.82 19.21 1.85
C LEU A 362 0.88 20.67 2.30
N SER A 363 2.06 21.31 2.31
CA SER A 363 2.27 22.63 2.91
C SER A 363 1.34 23.73 2.37
N GLN A 364 0.89 23.61 1.12
CA GLN A 364 -0.02 24.58 0.49
C GLN A 364 -1.48 24.43 0.93
N ARG A 365 -1.83 23.31 1.57
CA ARG A 365 -3.21 22.91 1.88
C ARG A 365 -3.47 22.75 3.38
N LEU A 366 -2.43 22.81 4.22
CA LEU A 366 -2.56 22.68 5.67
C LEU A 366 -2.96 24.00 6.33
N LEU A 367 -3.86 23.91 7.31
CA LEU A 367 -4.12 25.01 8.23
C LEU A 367 -2.91 25.17 9.19
N PRO A 368 -2.62 26.41 9.64
CA PRO A 368 -1.56 26.66 10.61
C PRO A 368 -1.66 25.76 11.85
N GLY A 369 -0.55 25.17 12.28
CA GLY A 369 -0.48 24.29 13.46
C GLY A 369 -1.11 22.90 13.28
N THR A 370 -1.46 22.50 12.05
CA THR A 370 -2.04 21.17 11.78
C THR A 370 -0.95 20.15 11.46
N THR A 371 -1.07 18.96 12.06
CA THR A 371 -0.27 17.79 11.69
C THR A 371 -1.12 16.82 10.87
N PRO A 372 -0.87 16.67 9.55
CA PRO A 372 -1.57 15.67 8.76
C PRO A 372 -1.05 14.28 9.10
N LEU A 373 -1.97 13.32 9.26
CA LEU A 373 -1.66 11.92 9.49
C LEU A 373 -2.48 11.06 8.54
N LEU A 374 -1.89 9.96 8.06
CA LEU A 374 -2.60 8.98 7.26
C LEU A 374 -3.75 8.38 8.08
N ALA A 375 -4.99 8.51 7.59
CA ALA A 375 -6.18 8.04 8.31
C ALA A 375 -6.13 6.55 8.67
N ALA A 376 -5.53 5.72 7.79
CA ALA A 376 -5.36 4.30 8.05
C ALA A 376 -4.39 4.03 9.22
N ALA A 377 -3.36 4.85 9.41
CA ALA A 377 -2.43 4.74 10.54
C ALA A 377 -3.09 5.20 11.85
N VAL A 378 -3.91 6.25 11.79
CA VAL A 378 -4.72 6.72 12.92
C VAL A 378 -5.69 5.65 13.41
N ALA A 379 -6.31 4.93 12.46
CA ALA A 379 -7.29 3.88 12.72
C ALA A 379 -6.68 2.47 12.85
N ASP A 380 -5.35 2.34 12.84
CA ASP A 380 -4.69 1.04 12.96
C ASP A 380 -5.08 0.37 14.28
N GLU A 381 -5.05 -0.96 14.29
CA GLU A 381 -5.44 -1.75 15.46
C GLU A 381 -4.35 -1.77 16.54
N TYR A 382 -3.11 -1.56 16.13
CA TYR A 382 -1.93 -1.64 16.97
C TYR A 382 -1.18 -0.30 16.94
N PRO A 383 -0.52 0.08 18.05
CA PRO A 383 0.27 1.31 18.13
C PRO A 383 1.61 1.14 17.40
N THR A 384 1.55 1.00 16.08
CA THR A 384 2.67 0.74 15.18
C THR A 384 3.42 2.01 14.77
N GLY A 385 2.98 3.18 15.23
CA GLY A 385 3.59 4.48 14.92
C GLY A 385 2.99 5.63 15.73
N PRO A 386 3.61 6.82 15.64
CA PRO A 386 3.21 8.01 16.41
C PRO A 386 1.82 8.53 16.00
N ALA A 387 1.33 8.13 14.82
CA ALA A 387 0.03 8.51 14.31
C ALA A 387 -1.15 7.78 14.99
N HIS A 388 -0.90 6.74 15.77
CA HIS A 388 -1.96 5.92 16.35
C HIS A 388 -2.66 6.65 17.51
N VAL A 389 -3.93 7.02 17.30
CA VAL A 389 -4.72 7.80 18.27
C VAL A 389 -5.57 6.89 19.17
N SER A 390 -5.75 5.60 18.83
CA SER A 390 -6.59 4.70 19.62
C SER A 390 -5.87 4.23 20.91
N ARG A 391 -6.04 4.97 22.01
CA ARG A 391 -5.61 4.51 23.34
C ARG A 391 -6.65 3.60 23.98
#